data_AF-A0AAN9AL69-F1
#
_entry.id   AF-A0AAN9AL69-F1
#
_cell.length_a   1.000
_cell.length_b   1.000
_cell.length_c   1.000
_cell.angle_alpha   90.00
_cell.angle_beta   90.00
_cell.angle_gamma   90.00
#
_symmetry.space_group_name_H-M   'P 1'
#
loop_
_entity.id
_entity.type
_entity.pdbx_description
1 polymer ?
#
loop_
_entity_poly.entity_id
_entity_poly.type
_entity_poly.pdbx_seq_one_letter_code
_entity_poly.pdbx_strand_id
1 'polypeptide(L)'
;MCERQLTTPLRCPPAVTKEVAKSKEMQGSDIPSYSSTPAPAATEGPPVRWLPHKSGQDGHTKGTAMNCDVCGDAVVQLLKELGVGQSSGPESLQYRDVLVLGPSKRVKSKGKSGNKAEKGLTGKLHAGGIPVKILTTDSNDAEIHDAALALKNEVTVTDFVTVSGLERRVVIGTGTSADQSFLKNRLLAMSRSTAQLAWIGDVTQT
;
A
#
# COMPACT_ATOMS: atom_id res chain seq x y z
N MET A 1 -9.18 34.47 -14.43
CA MET A 1 -9.80 33.45 -13.54
C MET A 1 -9.64 33.92 -12.10
N CYS A 2 -10.44 33.44 -11.16
CA CYS A 2 -10.39 33.88 -9.75
C CYS A 2 -10.06 32.69 -8.84
N GLU A 3 -9.14 32.88 -7.90
CA GLU A 3 -8.51 31.80 -7.10
C GLU A 3 -9.51 31.01 -6.24
N ARG A 4 -10.71 31.57 -6.00
CA ARG A 4 -11.85 30.91 -5.33
C ARG A 4 -12.28 29.59 -5.99
N GLN A 5 -11.86 29.30 -7.22
CA GLN A 5 -12.22 28.08 -7.94
C GLN A 5 -11.34 26.86 -7.56
N LEU A 6 -10.24 27.06 -6.82
CA LEU A 6 -9.27 25.99 -6.50
C LEU A 6 -9.52 25.27 -5.17
N THR A 7 -10.56 25.66 -4.41
CA THR A 7 -11.01 24.94 -3.20
C THR A 7 -11.98 23.79 -3.51
N THR A 8 -12.21 23.47 -4.78
CA THR A 8 -13.15 22.41 -5.23
C THR A 8 -12.38 21.30 -5.97
N PRO A 9 -12.42 20.03 -5.50
CA PRO A 9 -11.74 18.90 -6.12
C PRO A 9 -12.07 18.69 -7.61
N LEU A 10 -11.02 18.53 -8.42
CA LEU A 10 -11.11 18.45 -9.89
C LEU A 10 -11.51 17.08 -10.46
N ARG A 11 -11.68 16.05 -9.60
CA ARG A 11 -12.15 14.71 -10.00
C ARG A 11 -13.41 14.23 -9.26
N CYS A 12 -13.98 15.03 -8.35
CA CYS A 12 -15.06 14.58 -7.46
C CYS A 12 -16.26 15.55 -7.53
N PRO A 13 -17.52 15.07 -7.41
CA PRO A 13 -18.70 15.94 -7.40
C PRO A 13 -18.66 16.99 -6.28
N PRO A 14 -19.33 18.16 -6.41
CA PRO A 14 -19.38 19.18 -5.35
C PRO A 14 -19.97 18.71 -3.99
N ALA A 15 -20.69 17.59 -3.97
CA ALA A 15 -21.10 16.91 -2.75
C ALA A 15 -19.93 16.25 -2.01
N VAL A 16 -18.87 15.87 -2.72
CA VAL A 16 -17.60 15.30 -2.20
C VAL A 16 -16.62 16.44 -1.82
N THR A 17 -17.14 17.66 -1.65
CA THR A 17 -16.40 18.90 -1.33
C THR A 17 -16.86 19.57 -0.04
N LYS A 18 -18.19 19.64 0.22
CA LYS A 18 -18.83 20.13 1.47
C LYS A 18 -18.63 19.19 2.67
N GLU A 19 -17.57 18.43 2.55
CA GLU A 19 -17.48 17.00 2.74
C GLU A 19 -16.03 16.56 2.52
N VAL A 20 -15.13 17.47 2.14
CA VAL A 20 -13.89 17.57 2.91
C VAL A 20 -14.08 18.78 3.87
N ALA A 21 -15.09 18.71 4.78
CA ALA A 21 -15.56 19.83 5.65
C ALA A 21 -15.67 19.65 7.22
N LYS A 22 -15.66 18.43 7.86
CA LYS A 22 -16.10 18.21 9.30
C LYS A 22 -15.58 17.06 10.30
N SER A 23 -14.35 16.43 10.34
CA SER A 23 -14.12 15.01 10.90
C SER A 23 -13.50 14.76 12.31
N LYS A 24 -12.20 14.41 12.48
CA LYS A 24 -11.49 14.16 13.77
C LYS A 24 -9.96 14.16 13.65
N GLU A 25 -9.41 13.53 12.61
CA GLU A 25 -8.17 14.00 11.94
C GLU A 25 -8.37 15.40 11.30
N MET A 26 -9.61 15.86 11.38
CA MET A 26 -10.31 16.75 10.49
C MET A 26 -11.40 17.56 11.27
N GLN A 27 -11.42 17.46 12.61
CA GLN A 27 -12.15 18.33 13.57
C GLN A 27 -11.18 18.96 14.59
N GLY A 28 -9.93 18.48 14.67
CA GLY A 28 -8.82 19.37 14.97
C GLY A 28 -8.63 20.42 13.86
N SER A 29 -7.70 21.35 14.06
CA SER A 29 -7.48 22.52 13.20
C SER A 29 -7.04 22.23 11.75
N ASP A 30 -6.75 20.99 11.40
CA ASP A 30 -5.75 20.70 10.36
C ASP A 30 -6.33 20.22 9.01
N ILE A 31 -7.53 19.60 9.00
CA ILE A 31 -8.16 19.01 7.80
C ILE A 31 -9.71 18.92 7.99
N PRO A 32 -10.57 18.50 7.02
CA PRO A 32 -12.02 18.32 7.29
C PRO A 32 -12.85 17.10 6.63
N SER A 33 -13.88 16.47 7.29
CA SER A 33 -14.76 15.25 6.95
C SER A 33 -15.68 15.25 5.73
N TYR A 34 -16.03 14.01 5.32
CA TYR A 34 -17.23 13.54 4.58
C TYR A 34 -18.50 13.25 5.42
N SER A 35 -19.64 13.06 4.75
CA SER A 35 -20.96 12.66 5.30
C SER A 35 -21.58 11.56 4.43
N SER A 36 -22.45 10.76 5.03
CA SER A 36 -23.06 9.60 4.37
C SER A 36 -24.19 9.98 3.42
N THR A 37 -24.25 9.28 2.28
CA THR A 37 -25.47 9.18 1.47
C THR A 37 -26.08 7.79 1.68
N PRO A 38 -27.42 7.64 1.65
CA PRO A 38 -28.09 6.38 2.00
C PRO A 38 -28.20 5.38 0.83
N ALA A 39 -27.40 5.56 -0.24
CA ALA A 39 -27.40 4.67 -1.38
C ALA A 39 -26.40 3.51 -1.13
N PRO A 40 -26.81 2.24 -1.25
CA PRO A 40 -25.86 1.14 -1.33
C PRO A 40 -25.04 1.31 -2.61
N ALA A 41 -23.74 1.58 -2.48
CA ALA A 41 -22.89 1.73 -3.65
C ALA A 41 -22.68 0.35 -4.30
N ALA A 42 -22.92 0.24 -5.61
CA ALA A 42 -22.61 -0.97 -6.38
C ALA A 42 -21.09 -1.20 -6.58
N THR A 43 -20.27 -0.59 -5.72
CA THR A 43 -18.83 -0.36 -5.89
C THR A 43 -18.06 -0.39 -4.56
N GLU A 44 -18.60 -1.00 -3.49
CA GLU A 44 -17.89 -1.16 -2.19
C GLU A 44 -16.53 -1.87 -2.33
N GLY A 45 -16.37 -2.69 -3.37
CA GLY A 45 -15.14 -3.44 -3.64
C GLY A 45 -14.96 -4.65 -2.72
N PRO A 46 -13.82 -5.36 -2.83
CA PRO A 46 -13.46 -6.42 -1.90
C PRO A 46 -13.05 -5.84 -0.53
N PRO A 47 -13.40 -6.52 0.59
CA PRO A 47 -13.08 -6.03 1.93
C PRO A 47 -11.58 -5.96 2.19
N VAL A 48 -11.16 -5.02 3.06
CA VAL A 48 -9.76 -4.85 3.45
C VAL A 48 -9.21 -6.13 4.08
N ARG A 49 -8.15 -6.69 3.49
CA ARG A 49 -7.50 -7.91 3.99
C ARG A 49 -6.50 -7.57 5.10
N TRP A 50 -6.81 -7.98 6.33
CA TRP A 50 -5.91 -7.81 7.48
C TRP A 50 -4.99 -9.02 7.65
N LEU A 51 -3.69 -8.78 7.64
CA LEU A 51 -2.65 -9.80 7.86
C LEU A 51 -1.98 -9.50 9.22
N PRO A 52 -2.25 -10.27 10.28
CA PRO A 52 -1.69 -9.98 11.59
C PRO A 52 -0.16 -10.13 11.60
N HIS A 53 0.51 -9.28 12.37
CA HIS A 53 1.95 -9.34 12.64
C HIS A 53 2.18 -9.17 14.15
N LYS A 54 2.12 -10.30 14.88
CA LYS A 54 2.44 -10.33 16.31
C LYS A 54 3.96 -10.40 16.49
N SER A 55 4.64 -9.24 16.53
CA SER A 55 6.11 -9.14 16.58
C SER A 55 6.76 -10.05 17.64
N GLY A 56 7.36 -11.17 17.21
CA GLY A 56 8.04 -12.14 18.08
C GLY A 56 7.18 -13.31 18.57
N GLN A 57 5.95 -13.48 18.07
CA GLN A 57 5.05 -14.61 18.31
C GLN A 57 4.68 -15.28 16.98
N ASP A 58 4.11 -16.48 17.02
CA ASP A 58 3.55 -17.20 15.87
C ASP A 58 4.51 -17.31 14.66
N GLY A 59 5.83 -17.39 14.93
CA GLY A 59 6.89 -17.41 13.91
C GLY A 59 7.28 -16.04 13.33
N HIS A 60 6.56 -14.95 13.66
CA HIS A 60 6.88 -13.62 13.18
C HIS A 60 8.19 -13.08 13.77
N THR A 61 9.02 -12.49 12.91
CA THR A 61 10.22 -11.76 13.30
C THR A 61 9.88 -10.55 14.18
N LYS A 62 10.66 -10.30 15.24
CA LYS A 62 10.48 -9.10 16.08
C LYS A 62 10.69 -7.81 15.26
N GLY A 63 9.83 -6.81 15.45
CA GLY A 63 9.94 -5.49 14.84
C GLY A 63 8.90 -5.23 13.74
N THR A 64 9.30 -5.37 12.46
CA THR A 64 8.48 -4.93 11.31
C THR A 64 8.12 -6.09 10.39
N ALA A 65 6.89 -6.06 9.88
CA ALA A 65 6.40 -6.97 8.85
C ALA A 65 7.28 -7.01 7.58
N MET A 66 7.91 -5.88 7.19
CA MET A 66 8.80 -5.83 6.02
C MET A 66 9.98 -6.81 6.12
N ASN A 67 10.48 -7.04 7.34
CA ASN A 67 11.59 -7.96 7.61
C ASN A 67 11.13 -9.37 8.00
N CYS A 68 9.82 -9.66 7.94
CA CYS A 68 9.23 -10.85 8.50
C CYS A 68 8.89 -11.89 7.42
N ASP A 69 9.55 -13.05 7.48
CA ASP A 69 9.34 -14.15 6.53
C ASP A 69 7.86 -14.59 6.48
N VAL A 70 7.20 -14.77 7.64
CA VAL A 70 5.77 -15.16 7.73
C VAL A 70 4.84 -14.13 7.06
N CYS A 71 5.15 -12.83 7.14
CA CYS A 71 4.36 -11.79 6.47
C CYS A 71 4.58 -11.82 4.94
N GLY A 72 5.79 -12.17 4.51
CA GLY A 72 6.10 -12.41 3.10
C GLY A 72 5.33 -13.61 2.53
N ASP A 73 5.29 -14.74 3.26
CA ASP A 73 4.50 -15.91 2.85
C ASP A 73 3.00 -15.59 2.78
N ALA A 74 2.47 -14.84 3.75
CA ALA A 74 1.07 -14.39 3.75
C ALA A 74 0.75 -13.46 2.56
N VAL A 75 1.69 -12.61 2.13
CA VAL A 75 1.52 -11.79 0.90
C VAL A 75 1.59 -12.65 -0.35
N VAL A 76 2.52 -13.61 -0.45
CA VAL A 76 2.58 -14.56 -1.57
C VAL A 76 1.27 -15.33 -1.71
N GLN A 77 0.68 -15.75 -0.59
CA GLN A 77 -0.63 -16.41 -0.56
C GLN A 77 -1.77 -15.48 -0.99
N LEU A 78 -1.84 -14.25 -0.46
CA LEU A 78 -2.84 -13.26 -0.86
C LEU A 78 -2.78 -12.95 -2.37
N LEU A 79 -1.59 -12.79 -2.94
CA LEU A 79 -1.43 -12.53 -4.37
C LEU A 79 -1.85 -13.71 -5.24
N LYS A 80 -1.71 -14.95 -4.75
CA LYS A 80 -2.27 -16.16 -5.41
C LYS A 80 -3.80 -16.21 -5.33
N GLU A 81 -4.39 -15.88 -4.17
CA GLU A 81 -5.85 -15.79 -4.00
C GLU A 81 -6.49 -14.73 -4.90
N LEU A 82 -5.80 -13.61 -5.11
CA LEU A 82 -6.23 -12.52 -6.00
C LEU A 82 -5.94 -12.80 -7.49
N GLY A 83 -5.40 -13.97 -7.84
CA GLY A 83 -5.10 -14.32 -9.23
C GLY A 83 -3.94 -13.55 -9.87
N VAL A 84 -3.10 -12.88 -9.08
CA VAL A 84 -2.09 -11.94 -9.63
C VAL A 84 -1.00 -12.69 -10.41
N GLY A 85 -0.82 -12.29 -11.66
CA GLY A 85 0.08 -12.92 -12.63
C GLY A 85 -0.50 -14.14 -13.33
N GLN A 86 -1.74 -14.55 -13.02
CA GLN A 86 -2.39 -15.69 -13.69
C GLN A 86 -3.00 -15.23 -15.02
N SER A 87 -2.71 -15.95 -16.11
CA SER A 87 -3.08 -15.59 -17.49
C SER A 87 -4.54 -15.94 -17.82
N SER A 88 -5.51 -15.46 -17.03
CA SER A 88 -6.92 -15.87 -17.09
C SER A 88 -7.84 -14.96 -17.94
N GLY A 89 -7.35 -13.83 -18.44
CA GLY A 89 -8.13 -12.94 -19.31
C GLY A 89 -7.56 -11.52 -19.45
N PRO A 90 -8.17 -10.66 -20.29
CA PRO A 90 -7.66 -9.31 -20.58
C PRO A 90 -7.66 -8.36 -19.37
N GLU A 91 -8.48 -8.61 -18.36
CA GLU A 91 -8.55 -7.79 -17.13
C GLU A 91 -7.76 -8.39 -15.94
N SER A 92 -7.11 -9.54 -16.14
CA SER A 92 -6.37 -10.27 -15.10
C SER A 92 -5.37 -9.39 -14.36
N LEU A 93 -5.33 -9.48 -13.04
CA LEU A 93 -4.41 -8.70 -12.21
C LEU A 93 -2.96 -9.07 -12.54
N GLN A 94 -2.14 -8.07 -12.84
CA GLN A 94 -0.74 -8.24 -13.19
C GLN A 94 0.17 -7.86 -12.01
N TYR A 95 1.41 -8.34 -11.96
CA TYR A 95 2.32 -8.00 -10.86
C TYR A 95 2.60 -6.49 -10.77
N ARG A 96 2.61 -5.81 -11.93
CA ARG A 96 2.64 -4.33 -11.99
C ARG A 96 1.49 -3.68 -11.23
N ASP A 97 0.33 -4.32 -11.11
CA ASP A 97 -0.86 -3.77 -10.46
C ASP A 97 -0.78 -3.76 -8.92
N VAL A 98 0.37 -4.15 -8.35
CA VAL A 98 0.59 -4.31 -6.90
C VAL A 98 1.64 -3.32 -6.38
N LEU A 99 1.28 -2.60 -5.32
CA LEU A 99 2.16 -1.73 -4.54
C LEU A 99 2.26 -2.20 -3.10
N VAL A 100 3.47 -2.46 -2.60
CA VAL A 100 3.73 -2.74 -1.18
C VAL A 100 4.38 -1.51 -0.55
N LEU A 101 3.81 -1.04 0.57
CA LEU A 101 4.24 0.17 1.28
C LEU A 101 4.74 -0.16 2.69
N GLY A 102 5.93 0.34 3.03
CA GLY A 102 6.49 0.19 4.37
C GLY A 102 7.24 1.42 4.89
N PRO A 103 7.69 1.40 6.16
CA PRO A 103 8.45 2.51 6.74
C PRO A 103 9.86 2.60 6.13
N SER A 104 10.25 3.80 5.67
CA SER A 104 11.47 4.07 4.89
C SER A 104 12.73 3.38 5.39
N LYS A 105 12.98 3.39 6.71
CA LYS A 105 14.16 2.79 7.34
C LYS A 105 14.22 1.25 7.26
N ARG A 106 13.26 0.61 6.59
CA ARG A 106 13.07 -0.85 6.45
C ARG A 106 12.91 -1.32 5.00
N VAL A 107 12.63 -0.43 4.06
CA VAL A 107 12.66 -0.73 2.61
C VAL A 107 14.10 -0.61 2.14
N LYS A 108 14.68 -1.67 1.56
CA LYS A 108 16.11 -1.71 1.18
C LYS A 108 16.33 -2.55 -0.07
N SER A 109 16.91 -1.94 -1.11
CA SER A 109 17.12 -2.57 -2.43
C SER A 109 17.99 -3.84 -2.38
N LYS A 110 19.11 -3.82 -1.64
CA LYS A 110 19.79 -5.03 -1.15
C LYS A 110 20.83 -4.74 -0.07
N GLY A 111 21.26 -5.77 0.65
CA GLY A 111 22.35 -5.68 1.60
C GLY A 111 23.72 -5.70 0.91
N LYS A 112 24.55 -4.69 1.14
CA LYS A 112 26.00 -4.74 0.83
C LYS A 112 26.72 -5.71 1.78
N SER A 113 26.57 -7.02 1.60
CA SER A 113 27.59 -8.07 1.91
C SER A 113 27.04 -9.49 1.72
N GLY A 114 27.79 -10.32 0.98
CA GLY A 114 27.98 -11.74 1.28
C GLY A 114 26.78 -12.69 1.24
N ASN A 115 26.39 -13.11 0.04
CA ASN A 115 25.85 -14.45 -0.32
C ASN A 115 24.82 -15.11 0.64
N LYS A 116 23.96 -14.31 1.28
CA LYS A 116 22.83 -14.81 2.09
C LYS A 116 21.55 -14.64 1.28
N ALA A 117 20.70 -15.67 1.29
CA ALA A 117 19.36 -15.60 0.74
C ALA A 117 18.61 -14.39 1.32
N GLU A 118 17.89 -13.69 0.45
CA GLU A 118 17.11 -12.52 0.85
C GLU A 118 16.01 -12.92 1.83
N LYS A 119 15.82 -12.12 2.89
CA LYS A 119 14.92 -12.43 4.02
C LYS A 119 13.84 -11.37 4.16
N GLY A 120 12.74 -11.75 4.81
CA GLY A 120 11.59 -10.90 4.98
C GLY A 120 10.68 -10.90 3.76
N LEU A 121 9.86 -9.86 3.65
CA LEU A 121 8.75 -9.79 2.70
C LEU A 121 9.22 -9.93 1.24
N THR A 122 10.26 -9.17 0.84
CA THR A 122 10.80 -9.21 -0.54
C THR A 122 11.50 -10.54 -0.84
N GLY A 123 12.22 -11.11 0.14
CA GLY A 123 12.85 -12.42 0.04
C GLY A 123 11.84 -13.54 -0.22
N LYS A 124 10.68 -13.51 0.45
CA LYS A 124 9.61 -14.49 0.19
C LYS A 124 8.84 -14.24 -1.10
N LEU A 125 8.63 -12.99 -1.52
CA LEU A 125 8.12 -12.69 -2.86
C LEU A 125 9.00 -13.34 -3.94
N HIS A 126 10.31 -13.10 -3.89
CA HIS A 126 11.27 -13.72 -4.82
C HIS A 126 11.30 -15.25 -4.71
N ALA A 127 11.29 -15.83 -3.51
CA ALA A 127 11.22 -17.29 -3.32
C ALA A 127 9.89 -17.90 -3.83
N GLY A 128 8.81 -17.12 -3.83
CA GLY A 128 7.52 -17.47 -4.43
C GLY A 128 7.45 -17.31 -5.95
N GLY A 129 8.57 -16.96 -6.61
CA GLY A 129 8.65 -16.73 -8.06
C GLY A 129 8.11 -15.36 -8.51
N ILE A 130 7.79 -14.45 -7.57
CA ILE A 130 7.20 -13.15 -7.89
C ILE A 130 8.31 -12.15 -8.25
N PRO A 131 8.23 -11.47 -9.40
CA PRO A 131 9.14 -10.40 -9.77
C PRO A 131 8.86 -9.15 -8.93
N VAL A 132 9.91 -8.52 -8.39
CA VAL A 132 9.82 -7.41 -7.44
C VAL A 132 10.77 -6.28 -7.85
N LYS A 133 10.24 -5.06 -7.92
CA LYS A 133 11.01 -3.82 -8.00
C LYS A 133 11.04 -3.17 -6.63
N ILE A 134 12.21 -3.06 -6.01
CA ILE A 134 12.39 -2.24 -4.80
C ILE A 134 12.76 -0.81 -5.22
N LEU A 135 12.05 0.18 -4.66
CA LEU A 135 12.38 1.60 -4.73
C LEU A 135 12.70 2.14 -3.33
N THR A 136 13.74 2.96 -3.25
CA THR A 136 14.10 3.79 -2.08
C THR A 136 14.25 5.26 -2.50
N THR A 137 14.51 6.13 -1.53
CA THR A 137 14.90 7.55 -1.74
C THR A 137 16.08 7.77 -2.68
N ASP A 138 16.83 6.71 -2.97
CA ASP A 138 18.09 6.74 -3.73
C ASP A 138 17.92 6.14 -5.14
N SER A 139 16.67 5.81 -5.53
CA SER A 139 16.32 5.36 -6.88
C SER A 139 16.39 6.53 -7.86
N ASN A 140 16.75 6.28 -9.11
CA ASN A 140 16.78 7.35 -10.12
C ASN A 140 15.41 7.59 -10.77
N ASP A 141 15.25 8.77 -11.39
CA ASP A 141 13.99 9.19 -12.01
C ASP A 141 13.44 8.21 -13.04
N ALA A 142 14.29 7.50 -13.78
CA ALA A 142 13.84 6.49 -14.76
C ALA A 142 13.28 5.24 -14.08
N GLU A 143 13.80 4.83 -12.93
CA GLU A 143 13.24 3.72 -12.14
C GLU A 143 11.89 4.09 -11.50
N ILE A 144 11.74 5.34 -11.08
CA ILE A 144 10.48 5.89 -10.55
C ILE A 144 9.46 6.02 -11.69
N HIS A 145 9.87 6.51 -12.86
CA HIS A 145 9.05 6.65 -14.06
C HIS A 145 8.57 5.29 -14.61
N ASP A 146 9.45 4.28 -14.68
CA ASP A 146 9.09 2.90 -15.04
C ASP A 146 8.01 2.33 -14.12
N ALA A 147 8.12 2.59 -12.80
CA ALA A 147 7.15 2.14 -11.80
C ALA A 147 5.86 2.97 -11.81
N ALA A 148 5.92 4.26 -12.17
CA ALA A 148 4.74 5.12 -12.31
C ALA A 148 3.92 4.79 -13.56
N LEU A 149 4.58 4.61 -14.71
CA LEU A 149 3.94 4.16 -15.96
C LEU A 149 3.71 2.65 -16.03
N ALA A 150 4.05 1.91 -14.97
CA ALA A 150 3.84 0.47 -14.86
C ALA A 150 4.48 -0.38 -15.98
N LEU A 151 5.61 0.04 -16.55
CA LEU A 151 6.12 -0.53 -17.80
C LEU A 151 6.52 -2.02 -17.67
N LYS A 152 7.12 -2.38 -16.53
CA LYS A 152 7.59 -3.74 -16.21
C LYS A 152 6.56 -4.50 -15.38
N ASN A 153 6.46 -5.82 -15.56
CA ASN A 153 5.49 -6.64 -14.84
C ASN A 153 6.01 -7.07 -13.45
N GLU A 154 6.22 -6.10 -12.55
CA GLU A 154 6.95 -6.27 -11.30
C GLU A 154 6.17 -5.66 -10.13
N VAL A 155 6.08 -6.38 -9.01
CA VAL A 155 5.49 -5.84 -7.77
C VAL A 155 6.37 -4.70 -7.26
N THR A 156 5.81 -3.50 -7.13
CA THR A 156 6.57 -2.34 -6.64
C THR A 156 6.58 -2.34 -5.12
N VAL A 157 7.75 -2.48 -4.51
CA VAL A 157 7.96 -2.43 -3.04
C VAL A 157 8.74 -1.17 -2.71
N THR A 158 8.14 -0.30 -1.90
CA THR A 158 8.61 1.07 -1.70
C THR A 158 8.19 1.56 -0.31
N ASP A 159 8.67 2.73 0.10
CA ASP A 159 8.15 3.39 1.28
C ASP A 159 6.91 4.28 0.99
N PHE A 160 6.30 4.77 2.07
CA PHE A 160 5.10 5.62 2.02
C PHE A 160 5.31 6.99 1.36
N VAL A 161 6.55 7.45 1.07
CA VAL A 161 6.81 8.81 0.59
C VAL A 161 7.47 8.87 -0.79
N THR A 162 8.32 7.90 -1.14
CA THR A 162 9.14 7.85 -2.36
C THR A 162 8.32 7.93 -3.64
N VAL A 163 7.14 7.28 -3.68
CA VAL A 163 6.18 7.35 -4.79
C VAL A 163 4.85 7.96 -4.35
N SER A 164 4.92 9.19 -3.85
CA SER A 164 3.72 9.94 -3.45
C SER A 164 2.77 10.15 -4.63
N GLY A 165 1.52 9.72 -4.48
CA GLY A 165 0.49 9.79 -5.53
C GLY A 165 0.44 8.58 -6.48
N LEU A 166 1.29 7.56 -6.33
CA LEU A 166 1.20 6.34 -7.14
C LEU A 166 0.05 5.45 -6.66
N GLU A 167 -1.05 5.45 -7.41
CA GLU A 167 -2.21 4.57 -7.26
C GLU A 167 -1.95 3.18 -7.87
N ARG A 168 -2.53 2.12 -7.29
CA ARG A 168 -2.53 0.73 -7.82
C ARG A 168 -3.81 -0.02 -7.49
N ARG A 169 -4.15 -1.02 -8.31
CA ARG A 169 -5.34 -1.89 -8.09
C ARG A 169 -5.20 -2.63 -6.77
N VAL A 170 -4.03 -3.16 -6.45
CA VAL A 170 -3.74 -3.80 -5.16
C VAL A 170 -2.70 -2.99 -4.38
N VAL A 171 -3.01 -2.62 -3.14
CA VAL A 171 -2.05 -1.97 -2.23
C VAL A 171 -1.93 -2.77 -0.93
N ILE A 172 -0.71 -3.04 -0.51
CA ILE A 172 -0.39 -3.77 0.73
C ILE A 172 0.41 -2.82 1.63
N GLY A 173 -0.25 -2.19 2.60
CA GLY A 173 0.42 -1.33 3.58
C GLY A 173 0.96 -2.11 4.76
N THR A 174 2.05 -1.64 5.38
CA THR A 174 2.62 -2.24 6.60
C THR A 174 2.86 -1.21 7.70
N GLY A 175 2.56 -1.56 8.94
CA GLY A 175 2.80 -0.67 10.09
C GLY A 175 2.47 -1.30 11.45
N THR A 176 2.74 -0.56 12.52
CA THR A 176 2.40 -0.93 13.91
C THR A 176 1.76 0.26 14.61
N SER A 177 0.76 -0.01 15.45
CA SER A 177 0.10 0.95 16.34
C SER A 177 1.07 1.78 17.21
N ALA A 178 2.27 1.25 17.48
CA ALA A 178 3.31 1.94 18.24
C ALA A 178 4.08 3.01 17.45
N ASP A 179 3.92 3.09 16.12
CA ASP A 179 4.49 4.16 15.29
C ASP A 179 3.56 5.38 15.32
N GLN A 180 4.09 6.55 15.70
CA GLN A 180 3.35 7.83 15.63
C GLN A 180 2.87 8.15 14.20
N SER A 181 3.52 7.57 13.19
CA SER A 181 3.15 7.69 11.77
C SER A 181 2.04 6.70 11.35
N PHE A 182 1.58 5.80 12.23
CA PHE A 182 0.67 4.69 11.88
C PHE A 182 -0.58 5.15 11.11
N LEU A 183 -1.31 6.14 11.65
CA LEU A 183 -2.53 6.65 11.01
C LEU A 183 -2.24 7.27 9.64
N LYS A 184 -1.17 8.06 9.54
CA LYS A 184 -0.71 8.68 8.27
C LYS A 184 -0.30 7.62 7.25
N ASN A 185 0.47 6.62 7.65
CA ASN A 185 0.90 5.51 6.79
C ASN A 185 -0.30 4.69 6.30
N ARG A 186 -1.27 4.42 7.19
CA ARG A 186 -2.53 3.75 6.83
C ARG A 186 -3.36 4.57 5.84
N LEU A 187 -3.51 5.88 6.06
CA LEU A 187 -4.16 6.81 5.13
C LEU A 187 -3.46 6.82 3.76
N LEU A 188 -2.13 6.82 3.71
CA LEU A 188 -1.34 6.78 2.47
C LEU A 188 -1.41 5.44 1.72
N ALA A 189 -1.73 4.34 2.41
CA ALA A 189 -2.06 3.07 1.74
C ALA A 189 -3.51 3.07 1.22
N MET A 190 -4.46 3.54 2.04
CA MET A 190 -5.88 3.64 1.66
C MET A 190 -6.05 4.53 0.42
N SER A 191 -5.43 5.72 0.38
CA SER A 191 -5.55 6.68 -0.72
C SER A 191 -4.82 6.31 -2.02
N ARG A 192 -4.17 5.13 -2.08
CA ARG A 192 -3.52 4.60 -3.27
C ARG A 192 -4.18 3.33 -3.81
N SER A 193 -5.13 2.76 -3.07
CA SER A 193 -5.81 1.51 -3.44
C SER A 193 -7.02 1.79 -4.33
N THR A 194 -7.02 1.32 -5.57
CA THR A 194 -8.15 1.47 -6.50
C THR A 194 -9.03 0.22 -6.63
N ALA A 195 -8.66 -0.92 -6.03
CA ALA A 195 -9.54 -2.10 -5.92
C ALA A 195 -9.40 -2.87 -4.59
N GLN A 196 -8.22 -3.40 -4.25
CA GLN A 196 -8.00 -4.23 -3.05
C GLN A 196 -6.91 -3.64 -2.17
N LEU A 197 -7.29 -3.22 -0.97
CA LEU A 197 -6.36 -2.89 0.11
C LEU A 197 -6.09 -4.12 0.98
N ALA A 198 -4.83 -4.29 1.37
CA ALA A 198 -4.42 -5.15 2.48
C ALA A 198 -3.56 -4.35 3.47
N TRP A 199 -3.58 -4.76 4.74
CA TRP A 199 -2.77 -4.15 5.79
C TRP A 199 -2.10 -5.21 6.65
N ILE A 200 -0.78 -5.06 6.87
CA ILE A 200 0.02 -5.94 7.73
C ILE A 200 0.40 -5.19 9.01
N GLY A 201 -0.06 -5.67 10.17
CA GLY A 201 0.20 -4.99 11.43
C GLY A 201 -0.24 -5.74 12.69
N ASP A 202 0.05 -5.12 13.82
CA ASP A 202 -0.26 -5.59 15.18
C ASP A 202 -1.75 -5.49 15.55
N VAL A 203 -2.47 -4.52 14.97
CA VAL A 203 -3.91 -4.31 15.16
C VAL A 203 -4.70 -4.78 13.95
N THR A 204 -5.62 -5.72 14.16
CA THR A 204 -6.80 -5.93 13.30
C THR A 204 -7.90 -4.97 13.73
N GLN A 205 -8.60 -4.33 12.80
CA GLN A 205 -9.65 -3.37 13.15
C GLN A 205 -10.83 -4.05 13.86
N THR A 206 -11.19 -3.50 15.02
CA THR A 206 -12.44 -3.72 15.76
C THR A 206 -13.56 -2.85 15.21
#